data_AF-A4J7A3-F1
#
_entry.id   AF-A4J7A3-F1
#
_cell.length_a   1.000
_cell.length_b   1.000
_cell.length_c   1.000
_cell.angle_alpha   90.00
_cell.angle_beta   90.00
_cell.angle_gamma   90.00
#
_symmetry.space_group_name_H-M   'P 1'
#
loop_
_entity.id
_entity.type
_entity.pdbx_description
1 polymer ?
#
loop_
_entity_poly.entity_id
_entity_poly.type
_entity_poly.pdbx_seq_one_letter_code
_entity_poly.pdbx_strand_id
1 'polypeptide(L)'
;MLKQVVFPEFLGESEIAVVVIIPSLKEDMTDLFERFHAGEEVDYWFSWDLVVTNTAEYLVVLEINWDQGEGLIVAFSSEMWEFINLIGEKGNMVILGETGELEEGATLLYDEGEYKPFALLIRDVDNGLAKLYDHVKELAAVNENIEELAKLQLILQGSKTQVTTYH
;
A
#
# COMPACT_ATOMS: atom_id res chain seq x y z
N MET A 1 -13.74 16.31 5.69
CA MET A 1 -12.73 16.26 4.61
C MET A 1 -12.77 14.86 4.00
N LEU A 2 -12.59 14.76 2.68
CA LEU A 2 -12.53 13.49 1.95
C LEU A 2 -11.09 13.02 1.97
N LYS A 3 -10.82 11.78 2.41
CA LYS A 3 -9.48 11.19 2.32
C LYS A 3 -9.08 11.04 0.87
N GLN A 4 -7.81 11.27 0.58
CA GLN A 4 -7.29 11.20 -0.77
C GLN A 4 -7.10 9.75 -1.20
N VAL A 5 -7.56 9.45 -2.41
CA VAL A 5 -7.37 8.15 -3.05
C VAL A 5 -6.24 8.29 -4.05
N VAL A 6 -5.22 7.46 -3.90
CA VAL A 6 -4.05 7.41 -4.77
C VAL A 6 -3.91 6.02 -5.39
N PHE A 7 -3.36 5.97 -6.60
CA PHE A 7 -3.06 4.73 -7.30
C PHE A 7 -1.55 4.54 -7.31
N PRO A 8 -1.04 3.45 -6.73
CA PRO A 8 0.40 3.22 -6.67
C PRO A 8 0.93 2.72 -8.02
N GLU A 9 2.20 3.02 -8.29
CA GLU A 9 2.98 2.36 -9.32
C GLU A 9 3.94 1.36 -8.67
N PHE A 10 3.97 0.13 -9.15
CA PHE A 10 4.89 -0.87 -8.63
C PHE A 10 6.31 -0.61 -9.14
N LEU A 11 7.25 -0.37 -8.22
CA LEU A 11 8.65 -0.17 -8.55
C LEU A 11 9.44 -1.48 -8.53
N GLY A 12 9.17 -2.33 -7.54
CA GLY A 12 9.90 -3.58 -7.35
C GLY A 12 9.67 -4.21 -5.99
N GLU A 13 10.47 -5.24 -5.69
CA GLU A 13 10.51 -5.88 -4.38
C GLU A 13 11.94 -5.99 -3.87
N SER A 14 12.07 -6.06 -2.54
CA SER A 14 13.30 -6.40 -1.84
C SER A 14 13.13 -7.72 -1.09
N GLU A 15 14.15 -8.15 -0.36
CA GLU A 15 14.06 -9.32 0.51
C GLU A 15 12.96 -9.19 1.58
N ILE A 16 12.65 -7.97 2.02
CA ILE A 16 11.79 -7.73 3.20
C ILE A 16 10.55 -6.90 2.91
N ALA A 17 10.43 -6.26 1.74
CA ALA A 17 9.33 -5.35 1.45
C ALA A 17 9.03 -5.22 -0.05
N VAL A 18 7.76 -4.98 -0.37
CA VAL A 18 7.32 -4.46 -1.68
C VAL A 18 7.52 -2.95 -1.73
N VAL A 19 8.01 -2.42 -2.85
CA VAL A 19 8.24 -0.99 -3.04
C VAL A 19 7.27 -0.46 -4.10
N VAL A 20 6.49 0.56 -3.71
CA VAL A 20 5.57 1.28 -4.58
C VAL A 20 5.90 2.77 -4.61
N ILE A 21 5.63 3.41 -5.74
CA ILE A 21 5.72 4.85 -5.91
C ILE A 21 4.32 5.45 -5.92
N ILE A 22 4.15 6.57 -5.23
CA ILE A 22 2.95 7.40 -5.28
C ILE A 22 3.39 8.81 -5.67
N PRO A 23 3.18 9.22 -6.94
CA PRO A 23 3.66 10.51 -7.45
C PRO A 23 3.23 11.72 -6.62
N SER A 24 1.96 11.76 -6.21
CA SER A 24 1.41 12.87 -5.44
C SER A 24 1.80 12.90 -3.97
N LEU A 25 2.48 11.84 -3.46
CA LEU A 25 2.72 11.66 -2.02
C LEU A 25 3.42 12.85 -1.37
N LYS A 26 4.33 13.50 -2.09
CA LYS A 26 5.06 14.67 -1.56
C LYS A 26 4.11 15.80 -1.20
N GLU A 27 3.18 16.14 -2.08
CA GLU A 27 2.23 17.24 -1.86
C GLU A 27 1.21 16.87 -0.78
N ASP A 28 0.80 15.61 -0.77
CA ASP A 28 -0.29 15.12 0.07
C ASP A 28 0.13 14.86 1.52
N MET A 29 1.42 14.57 1.74
CA MET A 29 1.92 14.05 3.01
C MET A 29 3.06 14.85 3.62
N THR A 30 3.29 16.08 3.14
CA THR A 30 4.40 16.95 3.61
C THR A 30 4.43 17.06 5.15
N ASP A 31 3.29 17.30 5.79
CA ASP A 31 3.20 17.44 7.25
C ASP A 31 3.69 16.18 8.00
N LEU A 32 3.26 14.99 7.55
CA LEU A 32 3.71 13.74 8.16
C LEU A 32 5.22 13.55 8.01
N PHE A 33 5.77 13.84 6.83
CA PHE A 33 7.20 13.71 6.59
C PHE A 33 8.01 14.71 7.41
N GLU A 34 7.52 15.94 7.58
CA GLU A 34 8.15 16.93 8.47
C GLU A 34 8.24 16.42 9.92
N ARG A 35 7.16 15.82 10.42
CA ARG A 35 7.12 15.21 11.76
C ARG A 35 8.11 14.05 11.91
N PHE A 36 8.13 13.12 10.95
CA PHE A 36 9.12 12.04 10.94
C PHE A 36 10.57 12.56 10.86
N HIS A 37 10.82 13.58 10.03
CA HIS A 37 12.13 14.20 9.89
C HIS A 37 12.54 15.05 11.10
N ALA A 38 11.60 15.42 11.97
CA ALA A 38 11.85 16.03 13.27
C ALA A 38 12.12 14.98 14.37
N GLY A 39 12.02 13.69 14.04
CA GLY A 39 12.19 12.58 15.00
C GLY A 39 10.97 12.33 15.89
N GLU A 40 9.80 12.82 15.48
CA GLU A 40 8.55 12.55 16.19
C GLU A 40 8.12 11.09 16.00
N GLU A 41 7.65 10.46 17.06
CA GLU A 41 6.98 9.16 16.99
C GLU A 41 5.52 9.39 16.58
N VAL A 42 5.18 9.03 15.35
CA VAL A 42 3.82 9.11 14.82
C VAL A 42 3.21 7.71 14.79
N ASP A 43 2.15 7.52 15.57
CA ASP A 43 1.37 6.29 15.54
C ASP A 43 0.55 6.20 14.24
N TYR A 44 0.58 5.04 13.58
CA TYR A 44 -0.21 4.78 12.39
C TYR A 44 -1.00 3.46 12.50
N TRP A 45 -2.09 3.37 11.76
CA TRP A 45 -2.89 2.15 11.61
C TRP A 45 -3.44 2.05 10.20
N PHE A 46 -3.77 0.83 9.78
CA PHE A 46 -4.30 0.59 8.44
C PHE A 46 -5.36 -0.50 8.41
N SER A 47 -6.14 -0.51 7.33
CA SER A 47 -7.13 -1.53 7.05
C SER A 47 -7.27 -1.80 5.56
N TRP A 48 -7.51 -3.06 5.23
CA TRP A 48 -7.84 -3.50 3.89
C TRP A 48 -9.35 -3.58 3.70
N ASP A 49 -9.85 -3.13 2.56
CA ASP A 49 -11.25 -3.29 2.16
C ASP A 49 -11.39 -3.50 0.65
N LEU A 50 -12.59 -3.92 0.23
CA LEU A 50 -13.00 -4.01 -1.17
C LEU A 50 -14.10 -2.99 -1.42
N VAL A 51 -13.86 -2.05 -2.33
CA VAL A 51 -14.86 -1.05 -2.72
C VAL A 51 -15.30 -1.26 -4.17
N VAL A 52 -16.57 -0.94 -4.42
CA VAL A 52 -17.14 -0.92 -5.77
C VAL A 52 -17.28 0.52 -6.22
N THR A 53 -16.70 0.86 -7.36
CA THR A 53 -16.79 2.20 -7.94
C THR A 53 -18.17 2.43 -8.58
N ASN A 54 -18.46 3.68 -8.94
CA ASN A 54 -19.66 4.02 -9.70
C ASN A 54 -19.69 3.37 -11.11
N THR A 55 -18.54 2.93 -11.62
CA THR A 55 -18.38 2.19 -12.89
C THR A 55 -18.54 0.68 -12.71
N ALA A 56 -18.93 0.22 -11.51
CA ALA A 56 -19.03 -1.20 -11.14
C ALA A 56 -17.70 -1.96 -11.17
N GLU A 57 -16.58 -1.24 -11.02
CA GLU A 57 -15.25 -1.83 -10.91
C GLU A 57 -14.92 -2.08 -9.44
N TYR A 58 -14.26 -3.20 -9.17
CA TYR A 58 -13.78 -3.54 -7.84
C TYR A 58 -12.37 -2.98 -7.64
N LEU A 59 -12.17 -2.26 -6.53
CA LEU A 59 -10.86 -1.83 -6.08
C LEU A 59 -10.58 -2.42 -4.70
N VAL A 60 -9.41 -3.00 -4.53
CA VAL A 60 -8.91 -3.30 -3.18
C VAL A 60 -8.26 -2.03 -2.66
N VAL A 61 -8.61 -1.61 -1.45
CA VAL A 61 -8.07 -0.39 -0.85
C VAL A 61 -7.31 -0.72 0.42
N LEU A 62 -6.15 -0.09 0.57
CA LEU A 62 -5.42 -0.01 1.82
C LEU A 62 -5.58 1.41 2.36
N GLU A 63 -6.39 1.55 3.39
CA GLU A 63 -6.60 2.82 4.08
C GLU A 63 -5.59 2.94 5.22
N ILE A 64 -4.72 3.94 5.15
CA ILE A 64 -3.64 4.21 6.11
C ILE A 64 -3.99 5.50 6.84
N ASN A 65 -3.83 5.49 8.15
CA ASN A 65 -4.15 6.60 9.02
C ASN A 65 -3.05 6.81 10.04
N TRP A 66 -2.96 8.02 10.56
CA TRP A 66 -2.06 8.37 11.64
C TRP A 66 -2.69 9.41 12.54
N ASP A 67 -2.06 9.66 13.68
CA ASP A 67 -2.51 10.68 14.60
C ASP A 67 -2.41 12.09 13.98
N GLN A 68 -3.47 12.89 14.18
CA GLN A 68 -3.52 14.30 13.76
C GLN A 68 -3.18 14.56 12.28
N GLY A 69 -3.77 13.83 11.33
CA GLY A 69 -3.61 14.12 9.91
C GLY A 69 -4.71 13.53 9.02
N GLU A 70 -4.63 13.86 7.73
CA GLU A 70 -5.50 13.27 6.71
C GLU A 70 -4.89 11.97 6.21
N GLY A 71 -5.47 10.83 6.59
CA GLY A 71 -5.02 9.51 6.13
C GLY A 71 -4.99 9.35 4.60
N LEU A 72 -4.28 8.33 4.13
CA LEU A 72 -4.08 8.00 2.72
C LEU A 72 -4.86 6.74 2.34
N ILE A 73 -5.58 6.75 1.22
CA ILE A 73 -6.18 5.54 0.66
C ILE A 73 -5.39 5.13 -0.59
N VAL A 74 -4.72 3.99 -0.52
CA VAL A 74 -4.03 3.39 -1.66
C VAL A 74 -4.96 2.40 -2.35
N ALA A 75 -5.32 2.65 -3.60
CA ALA A 75 -6.27 1.85 -4.36
C ALA A 75 -5.57 0.95 -5.40
N PHE A 76 -5.85 -0.35 -5.32
CA PHE A 76 -5.35 -1.38 -6.22
C PHE A 76 -6.48 -1.82 -7.16
N SER A 77 -6.31 -1.53 -8.46
CA SER A 77 -7.19 -2.01 -9.52
C SER A 77 -7.04 -3.52 -9.73
N SER A 78 -7.96 -4.12 -10.48
CA SER A 78 -7.94 -5.56 -10.79
C SER A 78 -6.67 -6.02 -11.52
N GLU A 79 -6.02 -5.12 -12.24
CA GLU A 79 -4.72 -5.34 -12.90
C GLU A 79 -3.56 -5.38 -11.89
N MET A 80 -3.70 -4.68 -10.76
CA MET A 80 -2.68 -4.60 -9.72
C MET A 80 -2.81 -5.68 -8.63
N TRP A 81 -3.89 -6.47 -8.62
CA TRP A 81 -4.13 -7.42 -7.54
C TRP A 81 -3.07 -8.49 -7.39
N GLU A 82 -2.32 -8.82 -8.45
CA GLU A 82 -1.20 -9.76 -8.36
C GLU A 82 -0.13 -9.29 -7.36
N PHE A 83 0.03 -7.97 -7.18
CA PHE A 83 0.94 -7.40 -6.20
C PHE A 83 0.43 -7.54 -4.76
N ILE A 84 -0.87 -7.73 -4.53
CA ILE A 84 -1.42 -7.93 -3.18
C ILE A 84 -0.89 -9.24 -2.57
N ASN A 85 -0.74 -10.28 -3.39
CA ASN A 85 -0.13 -11.53 -2.93
C ASN A 85 1.34 -11.31 -2.52
N LEU A 86 2.07 -10.52 -3.30
CA LEU A 86 3.47 -10.18 -3.02
C LEU A 86 3.60 -9.33 -1.75
N ILE A 87 2.71 -8.35 -1.57
CA ILE A 87 2.60 -7.54 -0.35
C ILE A 87 2.34 -8.46 0.86
N GLY A 88 1.44 -9.42 0.70
CA GLY A 88 1.16 -10.45 1.71
C GLY A 88 2.36 -11.32 2.05
N GLU A 89 3.15 -11.73 1.05
CA GLU A 89 4.36 -12.56 1.23
C GLU A 89 5.46 -11.81 1.97
N LYS A 90 5.72 -10.54 1.60
CA LYS A 90 6.79 -9.75 2.23
C LYS A 90 6.41 -9.24 3.61
N GLY A 91 5.11 -9.07 3.87
CA GLY A 91 4.59 -8.50 5.12
C GLY A 91 4.95 -7.03 5.35
N ASN A 92 5.76 -6.40 4.49
CA ASN A 92 6.07 -4.97 4.57
C ASN A 92 5.90 -4.31 3.21
N MET A 93 5.52 -3.03 3.24
CA MET A 93 5.42 -2.18 2.06
C MET A 93 6.15 -0.86 2.30
N VAL A 94 6.95 -0.43 1.34
CA VAL A 94 7.54 0.90 1.29
C VAL A 94 6.81 1.71 0.25
N ILE A 95 6.25 2.84 0.68
CA ILE A 95 5.70 3.85 -0.22
C ILE A 95 6.75 4.93 -0.39
N LEU A 96 7.12 5.20 -1.64
CA LEU A 96 8.00 6.29 -2.03
C LEU A 96 7.18 7.38 -2.72
N GLY A 97 7.41 8.64 -2.36
CA GLY A 97 7.01 9.75 -3.20
C GLY A 97 7.88 9.80 -4.46
N GLU A 98 7.34 10.30 -5.56
CA GLU A 98 8.16 10.57 -6.74
C GLU A 98 9.24 11.60 -6.38
N THR A 99 10.48 11.13 -6.26
CA THR A 99 11.65 12.00 -6.22
C THR A 99 11.97 12.31 -7.67
N GLY A 100 11.63 13.52 -8.11
CA GLY A 100 12.10 14.04 -9.39
C GLY A 100 13.59 13.76 -9.52
N GLU A 101 13.95 13.00 -10.55
CA GLU A 101 15.33 12.75 -10.97
C GLU A 101 16.22 12.05 -9.92
N LEU A 102 16.00 10.75 -9.71
CA LEU A 102 17.15 9.83 -9.66
C LEU A 102 17.71 9.70 -11.09
N GLU A 103 18.13 10.82 -11.70
CA GLU A 103 18.89 10.77 -12.94
C GLU A 103 20.20 10.03 -12.65
N GLU A 104 20.48 8.99 -13.43
CA GLU A 104 21.82 8.39 -13.50
C GLU A 104 22.83 9.50 -13.81
N GLY A 105 23.49 10.02 -12.77
CA GLY A 105 24.45 11.11 -12.90
C GLY A 105 24.07 12.43 -12.23
N ALA A 106 22.96 12.49 -11.49
CA ALA A 106 22.67 13.61 -10.60
C ALA A 106 23.89 13.85 -9.71
N THR A 107 24.51 15.02 -9.90
CA THR A 107 25.77 15.36 -9.26
C THR A 107 25.56 15.27 -7.77
N LEU A 108 26.33 14.40 -7.11
CA LEU A 108 26.46 14.33 -5.66
C LEU A 108 27.13 15.62 -5.15
N LEU A 109 26.51 16.77 -5.39
CA LEU A 109 26.66 17.96 -4.55
C LEU A 109 25.78 17.69 -3.33
N TYR A 110 26.15 16.66 -2.57
CA TYR A 110 25.74 16.55 -1.19
C TYR A 110 26.33 17.78 -0.50
N ASP A 111 25.48 18.80 -0.33
CA ASP A 111 25.57 19.61 0.87
C ASP A 111 25.57 18.61 2.05
N GLU A 112 26.35 18.85 3.10
CA GLU A 112 26.51 17.95 4.27
C GLU A 112 25.22 17.81 5.11
N GLY A 113 24.05 17.94 4.50
CA GLY A 113 22.73 17.71 5.06
C GLY A 113 22.31 16.24 4.96
N GLU A 114 21.56 15.80 5.95
CA GLU A 114 20.97 14.47 6.05
C GLU A 114 19.97 14.26 4.89
N TYR A 115 20.16 13.21 4.08
CA TYR A 115 19.23 12.84 3.02
C TYR A 115 17.88 12.44 3.62
N LYS A 116 16.82 13.16 3.24
CA LYS A 116 15.46 13.02 3.79
C LYS A 116 14.49 12.58 2.67
N PRO A 117 14.39 11.27 2.38
CA PRO A 117 13.48 10.78 1.36
C PRO A 117 12.02 10.85 1.84
N PHE A 118 11.10 11.12 0.91
CA PHE A 118 9.67 10.96 1.11
C PHE A 118 9.32 9.46 1.05
N ALA A 119 9.66 8.72 2.11
CA ALA A 119 9.49 7.29 2.20
C ALA A 119 8.73 6.88 3.47
N LEU A 120 7.66 6.10 3.31
CA LEU A 120 6.88 5.54 4.41
C LEU A 120 7.02 4.02 4.42
N LEU A 121 7.54 3.46 5.51
CA LEU A 121 7.56 2.01 5.74
C LEU A 121 6.31 1.60 6.53
N ILE A 122 5.49 0.76 5.92
CA ILE A 122 4.33 0.13 6.55
C ILE A 122 4.72 -1.31 6.88
N ARG A 123 4.72 -1.63 8.17
CA ARG A 123 5.06 -2.97 8.67
C ARG A 123 3.82 -3.80 8.89
N ASP A 124 4.01 -5.12 8.80
CA ASP A 124 2.97 -6.13 8.95
C ASP A 124 1.74 -5.79 8.10
N VAL A 125 1.96 -5.23 6.91
CA VAL A 125 0.94 -4.66 6.03
C VAL A 125 -0.05 -5.72 5.55
N ASP A 126 0.30 -6.99 5.64
CA ASP A 126 -0.58 -8.13 5.40
C ASP A 126 -1.68 -8.27 6.45
N ASN A 127 -1.54 -7.60 7.61
CA ASN A 127 -2.57 -7.58 8.65
C ASN A 127 -3.89 -7.05 8.10
N GLY A 128 -4.92 -7.90 8.13
CA GLY A 128 -6.25 -7.58 7.60
C GLY A 128 -6.55 -8.21 6.24
N LEU A 129 -5.56 -8.71 5.50
CA LEU A 129 -5.81 -9.46 4.25
C LEU A 129 -6.66 -10.71 4.49
N ALA A 130 -6.53 -11.35 5.66
CA ALA A 130 -7.38 -12.48 6.03
C ALA A 130 -8.87 -12.08 6.15
N LYS A 131 -9.16 -10.89 6.71
CA LYS A 131 -10.52 -10.35 6.80
C LYS A 131 -11.05 -9.97 5.42
N LEU A 132 -10.21 -9.35 4.60
CA LEU A 132 -10.53 -9.04 3.20
C LEU A 132 -10.88 -10.33 2.43
N TYR A 133 -10.10 -11.39 2.60
CA TYR A 133 -10.39 -12.69 1.98
C TYR A 133 -11.76 -13.23 2.40
N ASP A 134 -12.08 -13.21 3.70
CA ASP A 134 -13.35 -13.73 4.19
C ASP A 134 -14.52 -12.91 3.61
N HIS A 135 -14.39 -11.57 3.54
CA HIS A 135 -15.36 -10.68 2.90
C HIS A 135 -15.52 -10.99 1.39
N VAL A 136 -14.41 -11.09 0.64
CA VAL A 136 -14.43 -11.40 -0.80
C VAL A 136 -15.07 -12.76 -1.06
N LYS A 137 -14.79 -13.76 -0.21
CA LYS A 137 -15.37 -15.10 -0.32
C LYS A 137 -16.88 -15.09 -0.14
N GLU A 138 -17.39 -14.35 0.84
CA GLU A 138 -18.83 -14.19 1.04
C GLU A 138 -19.49 -13.50 -0.15
N LEU A 139 -18.87 -12.44 -0.69
CA LEU A 139 -19.36 -11.74 -1.87
C LEU A 139 -19.35 -12.63 -3.12
N ALA A 140 -18.30 -13.41 -3.35
CA ALA A 140 -18.19 -14.33 -4.48
C ALA A 140 -19.25 -15.43 -4.43
N ALA A 141 -19.59 -15.93 -3.24
CA ALA A 141 -20.63 -16.94 -3.06
C ALA A 141 -22.04 -16.41 -3.38
N VAL A 142 -22.30 -15.12 -3.15
CA VAL A 142 -23.57 -14.48 -3.50
C VAL A 142 -23.61 -14.06 -4.97
N ASN A 143 -22.44 -13.78 -5.57
CA ASN A 143 -22.30 -13.25 -6.93
C ASN A 143 -21.50 -14.23 -7.82
N GLU A 144 -21.99 -15.47 -7.94
CA GLU A 144 -21.29 -16.60 -8.59
C GLU A 144 -20.85 -16.34 -10.05
N ASN A 145 -21.40 -15.32 -10.72
CA ASN A 145 -21.10 -14.98 -12.11
C ASN A 145 -20.09 -13.83 -12.27
N ILE A 146 -19.53 -13.29 -11.19
CA ILE A 146 -18.54 -12.21 -11.26
C ILE A 146 -17.13 -12.81 -11.23
N GLU A 147 -16.48 -12.87 -12.39
CA GLU A 147 -15.15 -13.47 -12.57
C GLU A 147 -14.08 -12.74 -11.75
N GLU A 148 -14.19 -11.43 -11.59
CA GLU A 148 -13.26 -10.60 -10.83
C GLU A 148 -13.22 -11.01 -9.35
N LEU A 149 -14.37 -11.29 -8.74
CA LEU A 149 -14.44 -11.73 -7.34
C LEU A 149 -13.80 -13.11 -7.16
N ALA A 150 -14.03 -14.03 -8.11
CA ALA A 150 -13.38 -15.34 -8.11
C ALA A 150 -11.86 -15.24 -8.27
N LYS A 151 -11.38 -14.36 -9.17
CA LYS A 151 -9.95 -14.07 -9.35
C LYS A 151 -9.33 -13.51 -8.06
N LEU A 152 -9.96 -12.50 -7.46
CA LEU A 152 -9.46 -11.89 -6.23
C LEU A 152 -9.41 -12.90 -5.07
N GLN A 153 -10.43 -13.75 -4.95
CA GLN A 153 -10.47 -14.80 -3.94
C GLN A 153 -9.26 -15.76 -4.06
N LEU A 154 -8.89 -16.15 -5.29
CA LEU A 154 -7.73 -17.03 -5.52
C LEU A 154 -6.42 -16.34 -5.15
N ILE A 155 -6.26 -15.06 -5.50
CA ILE A 155 -5.08 -14.25 -5.16
C ILE A 155 -4.92 -14.17 -3.63
N LEU A 156 -5.99 -13.82 -2.92
CA LEU A 156 -6.01 -13.70 -1.46
C LEU A 156 -5.92 -15.06 -0.74
N GLN A 157 -6.26 -16.17 -1.40
CA GLN A 157 -6.01 -17.50 -0.86
C GLN A 157 -4.53 -17.85 -0.90
N GLY A 158 -3.81 -17.45 -1.94
CA GLY A 158 -2.36 -17.61 -2.06
C GLY A 158 -1.62 -17.01 -0.87
N SER A 159 -2.00 -15.80 -0.48
CA SER A 159 -1.36 -15.07 0.64
C SER A 159 -1.60 -15.72 2.01
N LYS A 160 -2.73 -16.42 2.22
CA LYS A 160 -3.01 -17.17 3.48
C LYS A 160 -2.06 -18.36 3.70
N THR A 161 -1.48 -18.93 2.65
CA THR A 161 -0.81 -20.24 2.73
C THR A 161 0.61 -20.16 3.31
N GLN A 162 1.17 -18.96 3.49
CA GLN A 162 2.57 -18.76 3.86
C GLN A 162 2.82 -18.19 5.26
N VAL A 163 1.84 -18.24 6.16
CA VAL A 163 2.09 -18.03 7.61
C VAL A 163 2.85 -19.25 8.16
N THR A 164 4.12 -19.36 7.78
CA THR A 164 5.07 -20.32 8.34
C THR A 164 5.69 -19.63 9.54
N THR A 165 5.12 -19.89 10.71
CA THR A 165 5.68 -19.47 11.99
C THR A 165 7.06 -20.11 12.14
N TYR A 166 8.14 -19.35 11.93
CA TYR A 166 9.46 -19.78 12.40
C TYR A 166 9.50 -19.58 13.91
N HIS A 167 9.51 -20.71 14.63
CA HIS A 167 9.78 -20.79 16.07
C HIS A 167 11.28 -20.68 16.37
#